data_AF-A0A7J4LH16-F1
#
_entry.id   AF-A0A7J4LH16-F1
#
_cell.length_a   1.000
_cell.length_b   1.000
_cell.length_c   1.000
_cell.angle_alpha   90.00
_cell.angle_beta   90.00
_cell.angle_gamma   90.00
#
_symmetry.space_group_name_H-M   'P 1'
#
loop_
_entity.id
_entity.type
_entity.pdbx_description
1 polymer ?
#
loop_
_entity_poly.entity_id
_entity_poly.type
_entity_poly.pdbx_seq_one_letter_code
_entity_poly.pdbx_strand_id
1 'polypeptide(L)'
;MKLRNVSITTVAPTGTTSIIANTSAGIEPLFALSYAGKTMEGREYTITNPDFEHEINLLKENSKVDDATFRKLLNASSIKNSDAFNDELKRVFVTSMDIHYKWHIKIQAEFQKYIDSAISKTINMHNSATQTDIADALFYAHELKCKGLTIYRDRSREDQVLELKKTQTKLDSF
;
A
#
# COMPACT_ATOMS: atom_id res chain seq x y z
N MET A 1 19.27 -26.64 -24.64
CA MET A 1 18.86 -25.33 -25.19
C MET A 1 20.05 -24.38 -25.08
N LYS A 2 20.37 -23.59 -26.10
CA LYS A 2 21.48 -22.62 -26.04
C LYS A 2 20.94 -21.32 -25.44
N LEU A 3 21.42 -20.91 -24.26
CA LEU A 3 20.96 -19.69 -23.58
C LEU A 3 21.51 -18.45 -24.29
N ARG A 4 20.62 -17.48 -24.58
CA ARG A 4 20.98 -16.18 -25.20
C ARG A 4 21.32 -15.12 -24.17
N ASN A 5 20.63 -15.14 -23.03
CA ASN A 5 20.70 -14.13 -21.98
C ASN A 5 21.14 -14.77 -20.67
N VAL A 6 21.95 -14.06 -19.88
CA VAL A 6 22.45 -14.53 -18.57
C VAL A 6 21.42 -14.37 -17.44
N SER A 7 20.52 -13.40 -17.57
CA SER A 7 19.38 -13.13 -16.67
C SER A 7 18.22 -12.58 -17.49
N ILE A 8 16.99 -12.91 -17.10
CA ILE A 8 15.77 -12.62 -17.85
C ILE A 8 14.59 -12.17 -16.97
N THR A 9 14.66 -12.28 -15.64
CA THR A 9 13.54 -11.93 -14.76
C THR A 9 13.94 -10.97 -13.64
N THR A 10 13.12 -9.95 -13.42
CA THR A 10 13.24 -9.00 -12.29
C THR A 10 11.87 -8.45 -11.94
N VAL A 11 11.72 -7.92 -10.72
CA VAL A 11 10.59 -7.08 -10.34
C VAL A 11 11.12 -5.67 -10.11
N ALA A 12 10.90 -4.80 -11.08
CA ALA A 12 11.31 -3.40 -11.02
C ALA A 12 10.29 -2.54 -10.27
N PRO A 13 10.69 -1.36 -9.74
CA PRO A 13 9.73 -0.38 -9.28
C PRO A 13 8.91 0.13 -10.47
N THR A 14 7.59 0.09 -10.34
CA THR A 14 6.65 0.43 -11.42
C THR A 14 5.75 1.61 -11.08
N GLY A 15 6.17 2.51 -10.18
CA GLY A 15 5.31 3.61 -9.69
C GLY A 15 4.63 4.44 -10.79
N THR A 16 5.37 4.86 -11.83
CA THR A 16 4.78 5.61 -12.94
C THR A 16 4.03 4.72 -13.93
N THR A 17 4.58 3.55 -14.27
CA THR A 17 3.98 2.65 -15.27
C THR A 17 2.71 1.97 -14.76
N SER A 18 2.60 1.73 -13.46
CA SER A 18 1.39 1.19 -12.83
C SER A 18 0.24 2.19 -12.83
N ILE A 19 0.54 3.50 -12.71
CA ILE A 19 -0.46 4.57 -12.88
C ILE A 19 -0.98 4.57 -14.32
N ILE A 20 -0.09 4.51 -15.32
CA ILE A 20 -0.47 4.45 -16.73
C ILE A 20 -1.32 3.19 -17.01
N ALA A 21 -0.94 2.05 -16.43
CA ALA A 21 -1.65 0.78 -16.59
C ALA A 21 -2.88 0.64 -15.67
N ASN A 22 -3.18 1.64 -14.83
CA ASN A 22 -4.24 1.61 -13.84
C ASN A 22 -4.26 0.33 -12.99
N THR A 23 -3.11 -0.05 -12.45
CA THR A 23 -2.92 -1.28 -11.66
C THR A 23 -1.97 -1.03 -10.48
N SER A 24 -1.78 -2.04 -9.62
CA SER A 24 -0.85 -1.98 -8.50
C SER A 24 0.61 -1.97 -8.96
N ALA A 25 1.52 -1.44 -8.14
CA ALA A 25 2.94 -1.34 -8.47
C ALA A 25 3.68 -2.67 -8.21
N GLY A 26 3.86 -3.49 -9.24
CA GLY A 26 4.63 -4.72 -9.15
C GLY A 26 4.01 -5.72 -8.17
N ILE A 27 4.77 -6.12 -7.14
CA ILE A 27 4.29 -7.02 -6.07
C ILE A 27 3.95 -6.28 -4.77
N GLU A 28 3.79 -4.95 -4.83
CA GLU A 28 3.41 -4.13 -3.68
C GLU A 28 1.91 -4.28 -3.35
N PRO A 29 1.54 -4.39 -2.07
CA PRO A 29 0.16 -4.12 -1.66
C PRO A 29 -0.15 -2.63 -1.86
N LEU A 30 -1.44 -2.29 -1.96
CA LEU A 30 -1.86 -0.89 -2.07
C LEU A 30 -1.48 -0.11 -0.81
N PHE A 31 -0.88 1.07 -0.98
CA PHE A 31 -0.56 1.95 0.14
C PHE A 31 -1.83 2.54 0.78
N ALA A 32 -2.78 2.93 -0.07
CA ALA A 32 -4.10 3.37 0.32
C ALA A 32 -5.11 2.91 -0.73
N LEU A 33 -6.34 2.62 -0.30
CA LEU A 33 -7.44 2.24 -1.20
C LEU A 33 -7.97 3.44 -1.99
N SER A 34 -7.73 4.65 -1.48
CA SER A 34 -8.04 5.92 -2.11
C SER A 34 -6.96 6.91 -1.71
N TYR A 35 -6.39 7.61 -2.69
CA TYR A 35 -5.39 8.63 -2.45
C TYR A 35 -5.65 9.86 -3.31
N ALA A 36 -5.25 11.02 -2.78
CA ALA A 36 -5.36 12.28 -3.50
C ALA A 36 -4.01 12.65 -4.13
N GLY A 37 -4.03 12.99 -5.41
CA GLY A 37 -2.90 13.59 -6.10
C GLY A 37 -3.14 15.08 -6.36
N LYS A 38 -2.07 15.78 -6.71
CA LYS A 38 -2.13 17.14 -7.26
C LYS A 38 -1.56 17.15 -8.66
N THR A 39 -2.28 17.73 -9.60
CA THR A 39 -1.77 18.02 -10.95
C THR A 39 -0.68 19.09 -10.87
N MET A 40 0.11 19.23 -11.94
CA MET A 40 1.10 20.31 -12.06
C MET A 40 0.48 21.72 -11.95
N GLU A 41 -0.80 21.83 -12.27
CA GLU A 41 -1.60 23.08 -12.17
C GLU A 41 -2.20 23.28 -10.77
N GLY A 42 -1.89 22.41 -9.80
CA GLY A 42 -2.40 22.50 -8.43
C GLY A 42 -3.82 21.98 -8.23
N ARG A 43 -4.49 21.46 -9.27
CA ARG A 43 -5.81 20.81 -9.12
C ARG A 43 -5.67 19.49 -8.38
N GLU A 44 -6.46 19.30 -7.34
CA GLU A 44 -6.57 18.03 -6.63
C GLU A 44 -7.41 17.03 -7.42
N TYR A 45 -6.98 15.77 -7.42
CA TYR A 45 -7.77 14.64 -7.92
C TYR A 45 -7.67 13.49 -6.93
N THR A 46 -8.66 12.61 -6.93
CA THR A 46 -8.66 11.40 -6.10
C THR A 46 -8.67 10.19 -7.02
N ILE A 47 -7.79 9.24 -6.75
CA ILE A 47 -7.78 7.92 -7.39
C ILE A 47 -8.18 6.91 -6.32
N THR A 48 -9.26 6.18 -6.59
CA THR A 48 -9.78 5.11 -5.73
C THR A 48 -9.63 3.78 -6.45
N ASN A 49 -9.33 2.72 -5.71
CA ASN A 49 -9.40 1.36 -6.24
C ASN A 49 -10.84 1.08 -6.73
N PRO A 50 -11.05 0.68 -8.00
CA PRO A 50 -12.39 0.53 -8.57
C PRO A 50 -13.28 -0.46 -7.83
N ASP A 51 -12.72 -1.58 -7.36
CA ASP A 51 -13.47 -2.60 -6.62
C ASP A 51 -13.89 -2.07 -5.24
N PHE A 52 -13.02 -1.30 -4.59
CA PHE A 52 -13.35 -0.65 -3.33
C PHE A 52 -14.41 0.45 -3.49
N GLU A 53 -14.33 1.25 -4.56
CA GLU A 53 -15.34 2.26 -4.90
C GLU A 53 -16.71 1.62 -5.12
N HIS A 54 -16.74 0.48 -5.81
CA HIS A 54 -17.97 -0.30 -6.01
C HIS A 54 -18.59 -0.72 -4.67
N GLU A 55 -17.81 -1.32 -3.77
CA GLU A 55 -18.30 -1.78 -2.47
C GLU A 55 -18.80 -0.64 -1.57
N ILE A 56 -18.12 0.50 -1.55
CA ILE A 56 -18.59 1.66 -0.78
C ILE A 56 -19.90 2.22 -1.37
N ASN A 57 -20.03 2.28 -2.70
CA ASN A 57 -21.27 2.76 -3.32
C ASN A 57 -22.46 1.87 -2.97
N LEU A 58 -22.28 0.54 -2.94
CA LEU A 58 -23.32 -0.38 -2.47
C LEU A 58 -23.72 -0.13 -1.01
N LEU A 59 -22.76 0.19 -0.14
CA LEU A 59 -23.07 0.53 1.26
C LEU A 59 -23.90 1.82 1.38
N LYS A 60 -23.62 2.81 0.52
CA LYS A 60 -24.37 4.07 0.46
C LYS A 60 -25.78 3.87 -0.09
N GLU A 61 -25.94 3.14 -1.19
CA GLU A 61 -27.23 2.84 -1.80
C GLU A 61 -28.16 2.09 -0.83
N ASN A 62 -27.60 1.16 -0.05
CA ASN A 62 -28.34 0.42 0.96
C ASN A 62 -28.61 1.23 2.25
N SER A 63 -28.32 2.55 2.26
CA SER A 63 -28.48 3.45 3.41
C SER A 63 -27.80 2.96 4.70
N LYS A 64 -26.77 2.09 4.57
CA LYS A 64 -26.01 1.58 5.72
C LYS A 64 -25.02 2.62 6.25
N VAL A 65 -24.74 3.64 5.44
CA VAL A 65 -23.70 4.62 5.69
C VAL A 65 -24.20 5.99 5.23
N ASP A 66 -24.08 7.01 6.08
CA ASP A 66 -24.41 8.39 5.74
C ASP A 66 -23.31 9.04 4.88
N ASP A 67 -23.60 10.21 4.30
CA ASP A 67 -22.63 10.93 3.45
C ASP A 67 -21.33 11.30 4.20
N ALA A 68 -21.42 11.56 5.51
CA ALA A 68 -20.27 11.88 6.34
C ALA A 68 -19.34 10.67 6.49
N THR A 69 -19.90 9.51 6.79
CA THR A 69 -19.16 8.26 6.95
C THR A 69 -18.64 7.77 5.60
N PHE A 70 -19.42 7.90 4.52
CA PHE A 70 -18.96 7.61 3.15
C PHE A 70 -17.68 8.39 2.81
N ARG A 71 -17.68 9.72 3.04
CA ARG A 71 -16.50 10.57 2.82
C ARG A 71 -15.34 10.19 3.74
N LYS A 72 -15.61 9.81 4.97
CA LYS A 72 -14.58 9.35 5.91
C LYS A 72 -13.91 8.06 5.44
N LEU A 73 -14.70 7.10 4.94
CA LEU A 73 -14.19 5.82 4.43
C LEU A 73 -13.36 5.99 3.16
N LEU A 74 -13.77 6.88 2.26
CA LEU A 74 -12.98 7.23 1.06
C LEU A 74 -11.64 7.90 1.37
N ASN A 75 -11.46 8.46 2.57
CA ASN A 75 -10.19 9.06 2.99
C ASN A 75 -9.47 8.23 4.06
N ALA A 76 -10.01 7.06 4.42
CA ALA A 76 -9.41 6.20 5.42
C ALA A 76 -8.18 5.49 4.86
N SER A 77 -7.11 5.46 5.63
CA SER A 77 -5.90 4.71 5.30
C SER A 77 -6.09 3.20 5.39
N SER A 78 -7.08 2.75 6.15
CA SER A 78 -7.44 1.36 6.35
C SER A 78 -8.90 1.27 6.78
N ILE A 79 -9.57 0.20 6.34
CA ILE A 79 -10.95 -0.10 6.76
C ILE A 79 -11.03 -1.16 7.88
N LYS A 80 -9.88 -1.65 8.35
CA LYS A 80 -9.80 -2.78 9.29
C LYS A 80 -10.64 -2.58 10.56
N ASN A 81 -10.70 -1.34 11.04
CA ASN A 81 -11.43 -0.94 12.26
C ASN A 81 -12.79 -0.29 11.97
N SER A 82 -13.32 -0.39 10.76
CA SER A 82 -14.61 0.21 10.40
C SER A 82 -15.76 -0.74 10.66
N ASP A 83 -16.80 -0.29 11.37
CA ASP A 83 -18.02 -1.09 11.60
C ASP A 83 -18.92 -1.18 10.36
N ALA A 84 -18.64 -0.37 9.32
CA ALA A 84 -19.43 -0.35 8.09
C ALA A 84 -19.19 -1.57 7.18
N PHE A 85 -18.08 -2.29 7.37
CA PHE A 85 -17.69 -3.43 6.52
C PHE A 85 -17.71 -4.74 7.30
N ASN A 86 -18.09 -5.81 6.62
CA ASN A 86 -17.97 -7.16 7.14
C ASN A 86 -16.50 -7.63 7.17
N ASP A 87 -16.24 -8.74 7.85
CA ASP A 87 -14.89 -9.27 8.01
C ASP A 87 -14.25 -9.75 6.70
N GLU A 88 -15.05 -10.10 5.70
CA GLU A 88 -14.55 -10.53 4.40
C GLU A 88 -13.92 -9.37 3.63
N LEU A 89 -14.65 -8.25 3.51
CA LEU A 89 -14.15 -7.04 2.86
C LEU A 89 -12.93 -6.49 3.61
N LYS A 90 -12.92 -6.54 4.95
CA LYS A 90 -11.75 -6.16 5.76
C LYS A 90 -10.52 -7.02 5.51
N ARG A 91 -10.69 -8.30 5.15
CA ARG A 91 -9.58 -9.21 4.79
C ARG A 91 -9.07 -8.95 3.37
N VAL A 92 -9.94 -8.57 2.45
CA VAL A 92 -9.60 -8.32 1.04
C VAL A 92 -8.92 -6.95 0.88
N PHE A 93 -9.52 -5.89 1.41
CA PHE A 93 -9.05 -4.52 1.25
C PHE A 93 -8.04 -4.11 2.33
N VAL A 94 -7.03 -4.95 2.53
CA VAL A 94 -5.88 -4.63 3.37
C VAL A 94 -4.91 -3.71 2.63
N THR A 95 -4.35 -2.74 3.34
CA THR A 95 -3.31 -1.85 2.82
C THR A 95 -1.93 -2.26 3.31
N SER A 96 -0.89 -1.63 2.78
CA SER A 96 0.49 -1.91 3.17
C SER A 96 0.74 -1.76 4.67
N MET A 97 0.04 -0.87 5.37
CA MET A 97 0.20 -0.67 6.82
C MET A 97 -0.61 -1.66 7.67
N ASP A 98 -1.59 -2.36 7.07
CA ASP A 98 -2.35 -3.41 7.74
C ASP A 98 -1.60 -4.74 7.82
N ILE A 99 -0.58 -4.90 6.97
CA ILE A 99 0.16 -6.13 6.76
C ILE A 99 1.42 -6.11 7.63
N HIS A 100 1.61 -7.16 8.43
CA HIS A 100 2.80 -7.31 9.26
C HIS A 100 4.07 -7.44 8.39
N TYR A 101 5.18 -6.83 8.79
CA TYR A 101 6.43 -6.79 8.00
C TYR A 101 6.92 -8.17 7.55
N LYS A 102 6.77 -9.20 8.39
CA LYS A 102 7.12 -10.60 8.03
C LYS A 102 6.33 -11.11 6.81
N TRP A 103 5.08 -10.69 6.60
CA TRP A 103 4.30 -11.07 5.42
C TRP A 103 4.80 -10.37 4.15
N HIS A 104 5.21 -9.11 4.24
CA HIS A 104 5.89 -8.45 3.12
C HIS A 104 7.16 -9.22 2.69
N ILE A 105 7.96 -9.66 3.67
CA ILE A 105 9.19 -10.43 3.43
C ILE A 105 8.86 -11.80 2.82
N LYS A 106 7.85 -12.50 3.34
CA LYS A 106 7.43 -13.81 2.81
C LYS A 106 7.02 -13.73 1.33
N ILE A 107 6.25 -12.73 0.95
CA ILE A 107 5.88 -12.51 -0.46
C ILE A 107 7.13 -12.25 -1.29
N GLN A 108 8.03 -11.37 -0.85
CA GLN A 108 9.28 -11.12 -1.58
C GLN A 108 10.10 -12.41 -1.74
N ALA A 109 10.23 -13.21 -0.68
CA ALA A 109 10.96 -14.47 -0.71
C ALA A 109 10.33 -15.48 -1.67
N GLU A 110 9.00 -15.55 -1.73
CA GLU A 110 8.29 -16.46 -2.64
C GLU A 110 8.58 -16.12 -4.10
N PHE A 111 8.47 -14.83 -4.48
CA PHE A 111 8.83 -14.38 -5.83
C PHE A 111 10.32 -14.59 -6.10
N GLN A 112 11.21 -14.37 -5.11
CA GLN A 112 12.66 -14.45 -5.28
C GLN A 112 13.13 -15.84 -5.77
N LYS A 113 12.39 -16.92 -5.46
CA LYS A 113 12.67 -18.29 -5.93
C LYS A 113 12.68 -18.42 -7.46
N TYR A 114 11.95 -17.56 -8.16
CA TYR A 114 11.75 -17.59 -9.61
C TYR A 114 12.34 -16.36 -10.33
N ILE A 115 13.03 -15.49 -9.60
CA ILE A 115 13.66 -14.27 -10.10
C ILE A 115 15.18 -14.43 -10.09
N ASP A 116 15.81 -14.37 -11.27
CA ASP A 116 17.25 -14.54 -11.43
C ASP A 116 18.04 -13.28 -11.08
N SER A 117 17.49 -12.09 -11.31
CA SER A 117 17.98 -10.81 -10.78
C SER A 117 17.45 -10.53 -9.36
N ALA A 118 17.24 -9.26 -8.98
CA ALA A 118 16.67 -8.86 -7.70
C ALA A 118 15.22 -8.36 -7.83
N ILE A 119 14.61 -8.09 -6.68
CA ILE A 119 13.24 -7.60 -6.54
C ILE A 119 13.28 -6.25 -5.82
N SER A 120 12.62 -5.25 -6.40
CA SER A 120 12.28 -4.01 -5.71
C SER A 120 10.98 -4.22 -4.93
N LYS A 121 11.11 -4.30 -3.60
CA LYS A 121 9.98 -4.42 -2.67
C LYS A 121 10.26 -3.62 -1.41
N THR A 122 9.30 -2.81 -0.99
CA THR A 122 9.32 -2.08 0.28
C THR A 122 8.65 -2.89 1.39
N ILE A 123 9.36 -3.07 2.50
CA ILE A 123 8.83 -3.63 3.74
C ILE A 123 8.33 -2.46 4.58
N ASN A 124 7.01 -2.24 4.53
CA ASN A 124 6.38 -1.18 5.31
C ASN A 124 6.27 -1.62 6.77
N MET A 125 6.63 -0.72 7.68
CA MET A 125 6.56 -0.92 9.12
C MET A 125 5.86 0.26 9.77
N HIS A 126 5.03 -0.01 10.77
CA HIS A 126 4.39 1.04 11.55
C HIS A 126 5.45 1.89 12.28
N ASN A 127 5.11 3.14 12.60
CA ASN A 127 6.04 4.07 13.28
C ASN A 127 6.49 3.57 14.66
N SER A 128 5.71 2.67 15.29
CA SER A 128 6.04 2.03 16.56
C SER A 128 7.07 0.90 16.44
N ALA A 129 7.50 0.52 15.23
CA ALA A 129 8.52 -0.50 15.04
C ALA A 129 9.86 -0.07 15.66
N THR A 130 10.46 -0.99 16.40
CA THR A 130 11.71 -0.78 17.16
C THR A 130 12.95 -1.11 16.31
N GLN A 131 14.13 -0.76 16.82
CA GLN A 131 15.39 -1.19 16.21
C GLN A 131 15.52 -2.72 16.20
N THR A 132 15.01 -3.39 17.23
CA THR A 132 14.95 -4.86 17.28
C THR A 132 14.08 -5.42 16.17
N ASP A 133 12.90 -4.84 15.92
CA ASP A 133 12.04 -5.27 14.82
C ASP A 133 12.72 -5.11 13.44
N ILE A 134 13.52 -4.04 13.27
CA ILE A 134 14.29 -3.81 12.05
C ILE A 134 15.41 -4.85 11.91
N ALA A 135 16.13 -5.14 12.99
CA ALA A 135 17.16 -6.18 13.00
C ALA A 135 16.55 -7.56 12.69
N ASP A 136 15.44 -7.90 13.33
CA ASP A 136 14.69 -9.13 13.09
C ASP A 136 14.22 -9.23 11.63
N ALA A 137 13.76 -8.14 11.03
CA ALA A 137 13.38 -8.12 9.62
C ALA A 137 14.56 -8.43 8.69
N LEU A 138 15.75 -7.91 8.97
CA LEU A 138 16.97 -8.18 8.20
C LEU A 138 17.39 -9.65 8.32
N PHE A 139 17.45 -10.20 9.53
CA PHE A 139 17.80 -11.60 9.75
C PHE A 139 16.75 -12.54 9.14
N TYR A 140 15.47 -12.24 9.31
CA TYR A 140 14.38 -13.04 8.74
C TYR A 140 14.40 -13.05 7.21
N ALA A 141 14.69 -11.91 6.56
CA ALA A 141 14.86 -11.85 5.11
C ALA A 141 16.08 -12.67 4.63
N HIS A 142 17.17 -12.66 5.40
CA HIS A 142 18.35 -13.46 5.12
C HIS A 142 18.05 -14.97 5.23
N GLU A 143 17.37 -15.40 6.29
CA GLU A 143 16.93 -16.79 6.48
C GLU A 143 16.06 -17.29 5.33
N LEU A 144 15.18 -16.42 4.82
CA LEU A 144 14.32 -16.71 3.66
C LEU A 144 15.02 -16.54 2.30
N LYS A 145 16.33 -16.28 2.29
CA LYS A 145 17.17 -16.16 1.08
C LYS A 145 16.76 -15.02 0.15
N CYS A 146 16.21 -13.93 0.69
CA CYS A 146 16.02 -12.70 -0.08
C CYS A 146 17.39 -12.12 -0.48
N LYS A 147 17.52 -11.66 -1.74
CA LYS A 147 18.79 -11.07 -2.24
C LYS A 147 19.06 -9.66 -1.71
N GLY A 148 18.03 -9.00 -1.17
CA GLY A 148 18.11 -7.65 -0.61
C GLY A 148 16.82 -7.30 0.12
N LEU A 149 16.83 -6.18 0.83
CA LEU A 149 15.69 -5.70 1.59
C LEU A 149 15.64 -4.17 1.57
N THR A 150 14.45 -3.58 1.45
CA THR A 150 14.23 -2.14 1.62
C THR A 150 13.16 -1.95 2.67
N ILE A 151 13.50 -1.32 3.79
CA ILE A 151 12.55 -1.07 4.88
C ILE A 151 12.11 0.40 4.82
N TYR A 152 10.80 0.62 4.93
CA TYR A 152 10.24 1.93 5.19
C TYR A 152 9.45 1.88 6.50
N ARG A 153 9.98 2.53 7.54
CA ARG A 153 9.25 2.77 8.78
C ARG A 153 8.45 4.06 8.62
N ASP A 154 7.15 3.99 8.87
CA ASP A 154 6.27 5.15 8.81
C ASP A 154 6.84 6.33 9.61
N ARG A 155 6.76 7.54 9.03
CA ARG A 155 7.27 8.80 9.62
C ARG A 155 8.77 8.79 9.96
N SER A 156 9.56 7.94 9.31
CA SER A 156 11.03 8.00 9.43
C SER A 156 11.69 9.13 8.61
N ARG A 157 10.93 9.79 7.72
CA ARG A 157 11.34 10.97 6.96
C ARG A 157 10.29 12.07 7.12
N GLU A 158 10.74 13.33 7.10
CA GLU A 158 9.90 14.52 7.25
C GLU A 158 8.97 14.72 6.03
N ASP A 159 9.49 14.52 4.82
CA ASP A 159 8.72 14.63 3.58
C ASP A 159 8.21 13.25 3.11
N GLN A 160 6.89 13.10 3.00
CA GLN A 160 6.23 11.92 2.45
C GLN A 160 5.68 12.23 1.04
N VAL A 161 6.03 11.41 0.05
CA VAL A 161 5.55 11.57 -1.34
C VAL A 161 4.05 11.20 -1.46
N LEU A 162 3.59 10.30 -0.59
CA LEU A 162 2.20 9.86 -0.52
C LEU A 162 1.60 10.33 0.81
N GLU A 163 0.92 11.47 0.78
CA GLU A 163 0.15 11.93 1.94
C GLU A 163 -1.30 11.43 1.83
N LEU A 164 -1.78 10.83 2.91
CA LEU A 164 -3.22 10.68 3.13
C LEU A 164 -3.81 12.08 3.29
N LYS A 165 -4.97 12.35 2.68
CA LYS A 165 -5.67 13.64 2.86
C LYS A 165 -5.80 13.91 4.36
N LYS A 166 -5.09 14.93 4.88
CA LYS A 166 -5.41 15.50 6.19
C LYS A 166 -6.84 16.02 6.08
N THR A 167 -7.75 15.50 6.90
CA THR A 167 -9.04 16.16 7.14
C THR A 167 -8.72 17.58 7.61
N GLN A 168 -8.95 18.58 6.76
CA GLN A 168 -8.88 19.97 7.20
C GLN A 168 -10.00 20.21 8.20
N THR A 169 -9.69 20.08 9.48
CA THR A 169 -10.51 20.64 10.55
C THR A 169 -10.20 22.13 10.63
N LYS A 170 -10.58 22.91 9.61
CA LYS A 170 -10.72 24.36 9.76
C LYS A 170 -12.17 24.62 10.21
N LEU A 171 -12.36 24.63 11.52
CA LEU A 171 -13.34 25.54 12.10
C LEU A 171 -12.73 26.93 12.00
N ASP A 172 -12.95 27.60 10.86
CA ASP A 172 -12.77 29.04 10.81
C ASP A 172 -13.91 29.63 11.67
N SER A 173 -13.58 29.93 12.93
CA SER A 173 -14.42 30.69 13.84
C SER A 173 -14.61 32.10 13.27
N PHE A 174 -15.86 32.45 12.98
CA PHE A 174 -16.32 33.83 12.94
C PHE A 174 -16.59 34.33 14.36
#